data_AF-A0AAN9U4Z8-F1
#
_entry.id   AF-A0AAN9U4Z8-F1
#
_cell.length_a   1.000
_cell.length_b   1.000
_cell.length_c   1.000
_cell.angle_alpha   90.00
_cell.angle_beta   90.00
_cell.angle_gamma   90.00
#
_symmetry.space_group_name_H-M   'P 1'
#
loop_
_entity.id
_entity.type
_entity.pdbx_description
1 polymer ?
#
loop_
_entity_poly.entity_id
_entity_poly.type
_entity_poly.pdbx_seq_one_letter_code
_entity_poly.pdbx_strand_id
1 'polypeptide(L)'
;MRIALLALIRSDLDSLYFDRIHKFIPIIHEKCYYQRTRPYSELISHTCLQYAMWTLASALSFQFHDLRDDLYRETLHMLGNTEPMSPGNAAAPQLEVAQAWILISIYDFTQVTFHSGWASVGRAIRLIQLMRLNNVDASAHTDEPRDFIECETKRRTFWVAFCLDRFTSILEELPLALNEQTICTRLPSPEKYV
;
A
#
# COMPACT_ATOMS: atom_id res chain seq x y z
N MET A 1 -2.71 -7.40 21.23
CA MET A 1 -1.84 -8.50 21.72
C MET A 1 -0.86 -8.75 20.60
N ARG A 2 0.43 -8.39 20.74
CA ARG A 2 1.41 -8.55 19.65
C ARG A 2 1.52 -10.04 19.33
N ILE A 3 1.04 -10.47 18.16
CA ILE A 3 1.21 -11.84 17.70
C ILE A 3 2.71 -12.06 17.50
N ALA A 4 3.31 -12.94 18.30
CA ALA A 4 4.71 -13.30 18.14
C ALA A 4 4.84 -14.28 16.96
N LEU A 5 4.84 -13.75 15.72
CA LEU A 5 5.13 -14.54 14.53
C LEU A 5 6.61 -14.93 14.50
N LEU A 6 6.86 -16.23 14.35
CA LEU A 6 8.22 -16.76 14.16
C LEU A 6 8.86 -16.08 12.94
N ALA A 7 10.17 -15.83 13.00
CA ALA A 7 10.91 -15.17 11.91
C ALA A 7 10.78 -15.93 10.58
N LEU A 8 10.73 -17.26 10.63
CA LEU A 8 10.52 -18.10 9.45
C LEU A 8 9.15 -17.85 8.81
N ILE A 9 8.07 -17.81 9.61
CA ILE A 9 6.71 -17.55 9.11
C ILE A 9 6.62 -16.17 8.45
N ARG A 10 7.28 -15.15 9.03
CA ARG A 10 7.33 -13.80 8.41
C ARG A 10 8.00 -13.83 7.05
N SER A 11 9.14 -14.53 6.94
CA SER A 11 9.86 -14.69 5.67
C SER A 11 9.04 -15.44 4.62
N ASP A 12 8.29 -16.47 5.02
CA ASP A 12 7.43 -17.24 4.12
C ASP A 12 6.26 -16.37 3.60
N LEU A 13 5.64 -15.57 4.49
CA LEU A 13 4.56 -14.65 4.11
C LEU A 13 5.04 -13.51 3.23
N ASP A 14 6.24 -12.96 3.49
CA ASP A 14 6.90 -11.97 2.62
C ASP A 14 7.10 -12.55 1.21
N SER A 15 7.69 -13.74 1.13
CA SER A 15 7.95 -14.43 -0.14
C SER A 15 6.64 -14.68 -0.90
N LEU A 16 5.61 -15.15 -0.19
CA LEU A 16 4.30 -15.40 -0.76
C LEU A 16 3.64 -14.13 -1.32
N TYR A 17 3.81 -12.99 -0.64
CA TYR A 17 3.33 -11.70 -1.12
C TYR A 17 4.00 -11.32 -2.46
N PHE A 18 5.33 -11.34 -2.52
CA PHE A 18 6.06 -10.96 -3.73
C PHE A 18 5.82 -11.94 -4.88
N ASP A 19 5.66 -13.23 -4.58
CA ASP A 19 5.42 -14.25 -5.61
C ASP A 19 4.01 -14.21 -6.21
N ARG A 20 2.99 -13.80 -5.44
CA ARG A 20 1.58 -13.93 -5.85
C ARG A 20 0.83 -12.61 -5.97
N ILE A 21 0.93 -11.76 -4.95
CA ILE A 21 0.15 -10.51 -4.88
C ILE A 21 0.85 -9.38 -5.63
N HIS A 22 2.17 -9.25 -5.48
CA HIS A 22 2.94 -8.14 -6.05
C HIS A 22 2.80 -8.05 -7.58
N LYS A 23 2.68 -9.19 -8.27
CA LYS A 23 2.46 -9.27 -9.73
C LYS A 23 1.22 -8.51 -10.21
N PHE A 24 0.19 -8.41 -9.37
CA PHE A 24 -1.05 -7.70 -9.67
C PHE A 24 -1.10 -6.32 -9.01
N ILE A 25 -0.42 -6.15 -7.88
CA ILE A 25 -0.40 -4.92 -7.08
C ILE A 25 1.06 -4.52 -6.81
N PRO A 26 1.80 -4.02 -7.82
CA PRO A 26 3.24 -3.80 -7.73
C PRO A 26 3.60 -2.49 -7.01
N ILE A 27 2.94 -2.17 -5.91
CA ILE A 27 3.08 -0.87 -5.22
C ILE A 27 4.30 -0.78 -4.31
N ILE A 28 4.96 -1.90 -4.00
CA ILE A 28 6.08 -1.99 -3.04
C ILE A 28 7.37 -2.40 -3.76
N HIS A 29 8.44 -1.61 -3.69
CA HIS A 29 9.72 -2.05 -4.26
C HIS A 29 10.41 -3.10 -3.36
N GLU A 30 10.57 -4.33 -3.87
CA GLU A 30 11.05 -5.50 -3.12
C GLU A 30 12.41 -5.31 -2.45
N LYS A 31 13.43 -4.82 -3.17
CA LYS A 31 14.77 -4.64 -2.57
C LYS A 31 14.76 -3.61 -1.46
N CYS A 32 14.01 -2.51 -1.64
CA CYS A 32 13.89 -1.46 -0.62
C CYS A 32 13.11 -1.96 0.60
N TYR A 33 12.10 -2.81 0.39
CA TYR A 33 11.37 -3.47 1.45
C TYR A 33 12.32 -4.28 2.34
N TYR A 34 13.06 -5.25 1.78
CA TYR A 34 13.96 -6.10 2.57
C TYR A 34 15.12 -5.34 3.21
N GLN A 35 15.59 -4.24 2.60
CA GLN A 35 16.57 -3.36 3.23
C GLN A 35 16.02 -2.68 4.50
N ARG A 36 14.73 -2.30 4.50
CA ARG A 36 14.05 -1.69 5.66
C ARG A 36 13.64 -2.70 6.72
N THR A 37 13.27 -3.92 6.34
CA THR A 37 12.86 -5.00 7.28
C THR A 37 13.99 -5.52 8.19
N ARG A 38 15.23 -5.05 8.00
CA ARG A 38 16.36 -5.35 8.89
C ARG A 38 16.07 -4.92 10.34
N PRO A 39 16.66 -5.57 11.36
CA PRO A 39 16.25 -5.51 12.78
C PRO A 39 16.27 -4.14 13.47
N TYR A 40 16.52 -3.05 12.75
CA TYR A 40 16.67 -1.69 13.27
C TYR A 40 15.61 -0.69 12.77
N SER A 41 14.64 -1.08 11.93
CA SER A 41 13.57 -0.16 11.51
C SER A 41 12.28 -0.39 12.31
N GLU A 42 12.12 0.32 13.43
CA GLU A 42 10.89 0.32 14.23
C GLU A 42 9.90 1.41 13.79
N LEU A 43 9.75 1.64 12.49
CA LEU A 43 8.72 2.55 12.00
C LEU A 43 7.36 1.83 12.01
N ILE A 44 6.38 2.44 12.68
CA ILE A 44 5.00 1.94 12.74
C ILE A 44 4.43 1.80 11.32
N SER A 45 4.73 2.75 10.42
CA SER A 45 4.29 2.69 9.02
C SER A 45 4.75 1.43 8.30
N HIS A 46 6.03 1.07 8.48
CA HIS A 46 6.60 -0.13 7.88
C HIS A 46 5.95 -1.37 8.46
N THR A 47 5.78 -1.42 9.79
CA THR A 47 5.10 -2.53 10.46
C THR A 47 3.66 -2.70 9.97
N CYS A 48 2.90 -1.60 9.80
CA CYS A 48 1.55 -1.64 9.21
C CYS A 48 1.56 -2.25 7.81
N LEU A 49 2.52 -1.86 6.97
CA LEU A 49 2.66 -2.40 5.62
C LEU A 49 2.96 -3.90 5.65
N GLN A 50 3.87 -4.35 6.50
CA GLN A 50 4.19 -5.78 6.65
C GLN A 50 2.97 -6.60 7.05
N TYR A 51 2.21 -6.15 8.05
CA TYR A 51 1.01 -6.83 8.49
C TYR A 51 -0.09 -6.83 7.42
N ALA A 52 -0.23 -5.75 6.64
CA ALA A 52 -1.15 -5.72 5.50
C ALA A 52 -0.73 -6.71 4.39
N MET A 53 0.57 -6.80 4.08
CA MET A 53 1.12 -7.80 3.15
C MET A 53 0.82 -9.22 3.65
N TRP A 54 1.10 -9.51 4.92
CA TRP A 54 0.87 -10.81 5.54
C TRP A 54 -0.61 -11.18 5.60
N THR A 55 -1.50 -10.20 5.81
CA THR A 55 -2.96 -10.39 5.78
C THR A 55 -3.43 -10.89 4.42
N LEU A 56 -2.99 -10.25 3.33
CA LEU A 56 -3.30 -10.72 1.97
C LEU A 56 -2.63 -12.07 1.64
N ALA A 57 -1.36 -12.23 1.99
CA ALA A 57 -0.61 -13.45 1.74
C ALA A 57 -1.24 -14.67 2.43
N SER A 58 -1.59 -14.53 3.72
CA SER A 58 -2.26 -15.59 4.49
C SER A 58 -3.64 -15.95 3.92
N ALA A 59 -4.38 -14.98 3.39
CA ALA A 59 -5.67 -15.23 2.73
C ALA A 59 -5.55 -16.10 1.47
N LEU A 60 -4.38 -16.09 0.80
CA LEU A 60 -4.10 -16.86 -0.41
C LEU A 60 -3.33 -18.17 -0.16
N SER A 61 -3.10 -18.54 1.10
CA SER A 61 -2.38 -19.76 1.47
C SER A 61 -3.18 -20.59 2.46
N PHE A 62 -3.45 -21.85 2.09
CA PHE A 62 -4.07 -22.82 2.99
C PHE A 62 -3.24 -23.04 4.28
N GLN A 63 -1.90 -23.01 4.18
CA GLN A 63 -1.01 -23.22 5.33
C GLN A 63 -1.13 -22.13 6.40
N PHE A 64 -1.41 -20.89 5.98
CA PHE A 64 -1.41 -19.72 6.87
C PHE A 64 -2.81 -19.13 7.06
N HIS A 65 -3.85 -19.79 6.55
CA HIS A 65 -5.21 -19.29 6.53
C HIS A 65 -5.72 -18.93 7.93
N ASP A 66 -5.37 -19.71 8.95
CA ASP A 66 -5.78 -19.47 10.34
C ASP A 66 -5.20 -18.18 10.94
N LEU A 67 -4.09 -17.66 10.40
CA LEU A 67 -3.46 -16.42 10.87
C LEU A 67 -4.13 -15.16 10.32
N ARG A 68 -4.93 -15.30 9.26
CA ARG A 68 -5.46 -14.20 8.47
C ARG A 68 -6.28 -13.21 9.29
N ASP A 69 -7.23 -13.71 10.09
CA ASP A 69 -8.14 -12.85 10.84
C ASP A 69 -7.43 -12.11 11.98
N ASP A 70 -6.42 -12.75 12.57
CA ASP A 70 -5.56 -12.16 13.60
C ASP A 70 -4.66 -11.06 13.02
N LEU A 71 -4.01 -11.35 11.88
CA LEU A 71 -3.21 -10.38 11.13
C LEU A 71 -4.04 -9.18 10.68
N TYR A 72 -5.24 -9.42 10.15
CA TYR A 72 -6.16 -8.38 9.70
C TYR A 72 -6.55 -7.43 10.85
N ARG A 73 -6.98 -7.98 11.99
CA ARG A 73 -7.37 -7.17 13.17
C ARG A 73 -6.20 -6.34 13.70
N GLU A 74 -5.01 -6.93 13.79
CA GLU A 74 -3.82 -6.20 14.24
C GLU A 74 -3.43 -5.10 13.23
N THR A 75 -3.53 -5.37 11.92
CA THR A 75 -3.29 -4.37 10.88
C THR A 75 -4.22 -3.18 11.04
N LEU A 76 -5.53 -3.40 11.18
CA LEU A 76 -6.51 -2.35 11.37
C LEU A 76 -6.28 -1.56 12.66
N HIS A 77 -5.93 -2.25 13.75
CA HIS A 77 -5.61 -1.59 15.01
C HIS A 77 -4.40 -0.65 14.87
N MET A 78 -3.33 -1.10 14.22
CA MET A 78 -2.15 -0.26 13.99
C MET A 78 -2.46 0.91 13.06
N LEU A 79 -3.14 0.67 11.94
CA LEU A 79 -3.54 1.73 10.99
C LEU A 79 -4.52 2.74 11.58
N GLY A 80 -5.40 2.31 12.48
CA GLY A 80 -6.31 3.20 13.22
C GLY A 80 -5.57 4.17 14.15
N ASN A 81 -4.39 3.78 14.61
CA ASN A 81 -3.54 4.57 15.50
C ASN A 81 -2.45 5.37 14.76
N THR A 82 -2.35 5.28 13.43
CA THR A 82 -1.41 6.11 12.66
C THR A 82 -1.98 7.50 12.44
N GLU A 83 -1.38 8.53 13.04
CA GLU A 83 -1.74 9.91 12.76
C GLU A 83 -1.14 10.39 11.42
N PRO A 84 -1.89 11.16 10.61
CA PRO A 84 -1.34 11.77 9.41
C PRO A 84 -0.30 12.81 9.81
N MET A 85 0.97 12.53 9.50
CA MET A 85 2.07 13.46 9.76
C MET A 85 1.88 14.77 8.97
N SER A 86 2.32 15.90 9.55
CA SER A 86 2.33 17.19 8.85
C SER A 86 3.09 17.09 7.52
N PRO A 87 2.66 17.79 6.45
CA PRO A 87 3.26 17.72 5.11
C PRO A 87 4.75 18.12 5.02
N GLY A 88 5.36 18.61 6.11
CA GLY A 88 6.79 18.88 6.21
C GLY A 88 7.65 17.73 6.80
N ASN A 89 7.02 16.67 7.31
CA ASN A 89 7.71 15.47 7.76
C ASN A 89 7.86 14.46 6.62
N ALA A 90 8.85 13.57 6.70
CA ALA A 90 9.23 12.66 5.63
C ALA A 90 8.03 11.98 4.94
N ALA A 91 8.00 11.99 3.60
CA ALA A 91 6.92 11.41 2.80
C ALA A 91 6.86 9.87 2.84
N ALA A 92 7.98 9.21 3.19
CA ALA A 92 8.10 7.76 3.13
C ALA A 92 7.17 7.00 4.10
N PRO A 93 7.05 7.38 5.39
CA PRO A 93 6.06 6.78 6.29
C PRO A 93 4.61 6.88 5.81
N GLN A 94 4.20 8.01 5.23
CA GLN A 94 2.83 8.18 4.74
C GLN A 94 2.53 7.31 3.52
N LEU A 95 3.55 7.07 2.67
CA LEU A 95 3.42 6.20 1.51
C LEU A 95 3.16 4.75 1.91
N GLU A 96 3.90 4.23 2.90
CA GLU A 96 3.70 2.86 3.42
C GLU A 96 2.31 2.68 4.05
N VAL A 97 1.81 3.68 4.77
CA VAL A 97 0.44 3.65 5.32
C VAL A 97 -0.61 3.66 4.21
N ALA A 98 -0.42 4.46 3.16
CA ALA A 98 -1.32 4.45 2.00
C ALA A 98 -1.32 3.08 1.29
N GLN A 99 -0.14 2.49 1.11
CA GLN A 99 0.02 1.16 0.52
C GLN A 99 -0.65 0.09 1.39
N ALA A 100 -0.51 0.16 2.71
CA ALA A 100 -1.18 -0.74 3.64
C ALA A 100 -2.72 -0.64 3.51
N TRP A 101 -3.28 0.56 3.44
CA TRP A 101 -4.72 0.75 3.19
C TRP A 101 -5.18 0.21 1.83
N ILE A 102 -4.36 0.35 0.78
CA ILE A 102 -4.64 -0.27 -0.53
C ILE A 102 -4.72 -1.79 -0.39
N LEU A 103 -3.73 -2.42 0.24
CA LEU A 103 -3.72 -3.88 0.44
C LEU A 103 -4.91 -4.35 1.27
N ILE A 104 -5.24 -3.64 2.35
CA ILE A 104 -6.41 -3.93 3.18
C ILE A 104 -7.72 -3.75 2.41
N SER A 105 -7.85 -2.75 1.54
CA SER A 105 -9.06 -2.59 0.74
C SER A 105 -9.30 -3.79 -0.19
N ILE A 106 -8.24 -4.36 -0.75
CA ILE A 106 -8.32 -5.54 -1.62
C ILE A 106 -8.72 -6.78 -0.81
N TYR A 107 -8.17 -6.90 0.40
CA TYR A 107 -8.60 -7.93 1.35
C TYR A 107 -10.09 -7.79 1.67
N ASP A 108 -10.54 -6.57 2.00
CA ASP A 108 -11.93 -6.31 2.38
C ASP A 108 -12.92 -6.65 1.25
N PHE A 109 -12.59 -6.27 0.01
CA PHE A 109 -13.42 -6.59 -1.16
C PHE A 109 -13.53 -8.08 -1.44
N THR A 110 -12.52 -8.87 -1.05
CA THR A 110 -12.45 -10.30 -1.34
C THR A 110 -12.89 -11.19 -0.18
N GLN A 111 -12.78 -10.72 1.06
CA GLN A 111 -12.98 -11.54 2.27
C GLN A 111 -13.98 -10.97 3.27
N VAL A 112 -14.32 -9.68 3.19
CA VAL A 112 -15.12 -8.99 4.23
C VAL A 112 -16.44 -8.47 3.66
N THR A 113 -16.47 -7.22 3.19
CA THR A 113 -17.65 -6.60 2.58
C THR A 113 -17.22 -5.49 1.62
N PHE A 114 -18.07 -5.17 0.65
CA PHE A 114 -17.86 -4.02 -0.22
C PHE A 114 -17.70 -2.71 0.57
N HIS A 115 -18.55 -2.45 1.55
CA HIS A 115 -18.50 -1.21 2.34
C HIS A 115 -17.19 -1.05 3.11
N SER A 116 -16.67 -2.14 3.69
CA SER A 116 -15.35 -2.14 4.33
C SER A 116 -14.26 -1.77 3.33
N GLY A 117 -14.25 -2.41 2.16
CA GLY A 117 -13.27 -2.15 1.11
C GLY A 117 -13.33 -0.71 0.61
N TRP A 118 -14.54 -0.19 0.36
CA TRP A 118 -14.75 1.19 -0.05
C TRP A 118 -14.25 2.20 1.00
N ALA A 119 -14.52 1.95 2.28
CA ALA A 119 -14.00 2.78 3.36
C ALA A 119 -12.46 2.76 3.42
N SER A 120 -11.85 1.59 3.24
CA SER A 120 -10.39 1.41 3.19
C SER A 120 -9.75 2.11 1.98
N VAL A 121 -10.35 2.02 0.78
CA VAL A 121 -9.95 2.80 -0.40
C VAL A 121 -10.01 4.30 -0.11
N GLY A 122 -11.10 4.76 0.50
CA GLY A 122 -11.26 6.17 0.85
C GLY A 122 -10.19 6.70 1.82
N ARG A 123 -9.62 5.85 2.68
CA ARG A 123 -8.47 6.21 3.54
C ARG A 123 -7.18 6.31 2.74
N ALA A 124 -6.91 5.34 1.86
CA ALA A 124 -5.76 5.37 0.97
C ALA A 124 -5.76 6.63 0.07
N ILE A 125 -6.91 6.94 -0.55
CA ILE A 125 -7.06 8.10 -1.45
C ILE A 125 -6.76 9.41 -0.73
N ARG A 126 -7.24 9.59 0.50
CA ARG A 126 -6.95 10.80 1.29
C ARG A 126 -5.45 11.00 1.53
N LEU A 127 -4.72 9.93 1.83
CA LEU A 127 -3.25 9.98 1.99
C LEU A 127 -2.55 10.31 0.67
N ILE A 128 -3.01 9.72 -0.43
CA ILE A 128 -2.49 9.96 -1.79
C ILE A 128 -2.70 11.43 -2.19
N GLN A 129 -3.87 12.00 -1.90
CA GLN A 129 -4.18 13.41 -2.11
C GLN A 129 -3.31 14.31 -1.21
N LEU A 130 -3.14 13.96 0.07
CA LEU A 130 -2.29 14.71 1.01
C LEU A 130 -0.83 14.77 0.53
N MET A 131 -0.30 13.64 0.03
CA MET A 131 1.04 13.54 -0.55
C MET A 131 1.14 14.11 -1.98
N ARG A 132 0.03 14.53 -2.59
CA ARG A 132 -0.06 15.03 -3.97
C ARG A 132 0.53 14.05 -4.99
N LEU A 133 0.28 12.76 -4.82
CA LEU A 133 0.80 11.75 -5.75
C LEU A 133 0.14 11.80 -7.14
N ASN A 134 -0.86 12.65 -7.36
CA ASN A 134 -1.35 12.99 -8.70
C ASN A 134 -0.34 13.86 -9.48
N ASN A 135 0.67 14.43 -8.82
CA ASN A 135 1.64 15.35 -9.41
C ASN A 135 3.11 14.91 -9.25
N VAL A 136 3.39 13.59 -9.20
CA VAL A 136 4.76 13.06 -9.00
C VAL A 136 5.76 13.62 -10.02
N ASP A 137 5.33 13.78 -11.27
CA ASP A 137 6.19 14.21 -12.37
C ASP A 137 6.10 15.71 -12.69
N ALA A 138 5.26 16.47 -11.98
CA ALA A 138 5.00 17.89 -12.28
C ALA A 138 6.24 18.78 -12.07
N SER A 139 7.14 18.41 -11.14
CA SER A 139 8.35 19.17 -10.84
C SER A 139 9.61 18.66 -11.56
N ALA A 140 9.49 17.77 -12.55
CA ALA A 140 10.64 17.15 -13.25
C ALA A 140 11.57 18.15 -13.99
N HIS A 141 11.30 19.46 -13.88
CA HIS A 141 12.13 20.57 -14.35
C HIS A 141 13.22 21.00 -13.36
N THR A 142 13.30 20.39 -12.16
CA THR A 142 14.39 20.61 -11.21
C THR A 142 15.57 19.70 -11.55
N ASP A 143 16.77 20.25 -11.75
CA ASP A 143 18.05 19.54 -12.03
C ASP A 143 18.52 18.58 -10.91
N GLU A 144 17.68 18.29 -9.91
CA GLU A 144 18.02 17.39 -8.82
C GLU A 144 17.85 15.92 -9.23
N PRO A 145 18.86 15.06 -8.99
CA PRO A 145 18.74 13.63 -9.24
C PRO A 145 17.66 13.04 -8.32
N ARG A 146 16.52 12.66 -8.90
CA ARG A 146 15.46 11.95 -8.18
C ARG A 146 15.80 10.48 -8.08
N ASP A 147 15.52 9.91 -6.91
CA ASP A 147 15.51 8.47 -6.78
C ASP A 147 14.38 7.90 -7.65
N PHE A 148 14.77 7.28 -8.76
CA PHE A 148 13.86 6.66 -9.71
C PHE A 148 12.94 5.65 -9.02
N ILE A 149 13.47 4.88 -8.07
CA ILE A 149 12.70 3.85 -7.35
C ILE A 149 11.61 4.51 -6.50
N GLU A 150 11.94 5.61 -5.82
CA GLU A 150 10.96 6.34 -5.00
C GLU A 150 9.85 6.93 -5.88
N CYS A 151 10.20 7.60 -6.98
CA CYS A 151 9.22 8.12 -7.93
C CYS A 151 8.33 7.02 -8.49
N GLU A 152 8.92 5.90 -8.91
CA GLU A 152 8.18 4.79 -9.49
C GLU A 152 7.23 4.13 -8.48
N THR A 153 7.68 3.96 -7.23
CA THR A 153 6.85 3.46 -6.13
C THR A 153 5.64 4.38 -5.89
N LYS A 154 5.84 5.70 -5.93
CA LYS A 154 4.74 6.69 -5.84
C LYS A 154 3.77 6.59 -7.02
N ARG A 155 4.28 6.49 -8.27
CA ARG A 155 3.45 6.33 -9.47
C ARG A 155 2.56 5.10 -9.36
N ARG A 156 3.16 3.93 -9.04
CA ARG A 156 2.42 2.66 -8.92
C ARG A 156 1.36 2.72 -7.83
N THR A 157 1.69 3.31 -6.68
CA THR A 157 0.73 3.50 -5.58
C THR A 157 -0.45 4.38 -6.01
N PHE A 158 -0.18 5.50 -6.69
CA PHE A 158 -1.21 6.39 -7.24
C PHE A 158 -2.12 5.66 -8.23
N TRP A 159 -1.55 4.99 -9.22
CA TRP A 159 -2.32 4.33 -10.28
C TRP A 159 -3.16 3.15 -9.78
N VAL A 160 -2.67 2.36 -8.82
CA VAL A 160 -3.49 1.32 -8.19
C VAL A 160 -4.68 1.91 -7.45
N ALA A 161 -4.49 2.99 -6.69
CA ALA A 161 -5.60 3.66 -6.01
C ALA A 161 -6.58 4.31 -7.00
N PHE A 162 -6.09 4.87 -8.11
CA PHE A 162 -6.94 5.36 -9.20
C PHE A 162 -7.81 4.25 -9.78
N CYS A 163 -7.24 3.07 -10.03
CA CYS A 163 -8.02 1.91 -10.49
C CYS A 163 -9.08 1.48 -9.48
N LEU A 164 -8.76 1.48 -8.18
CA LEU A 164 -9.72 1.15 -7.12
C LEU A 164 -10.86 2.19 -7.01
N ASP A 165 -10.55 3.50 -7.12
CA ASP A 165 -11.55 4.57 -7.18
C ASP A 165 -12.54 4.33 -8.33
N ARG A 166 -12.02 4.11 -9.55
CA ARG A 166 -12.84 3.81 -10.74
C ARG A 166 -13.66 2.53 -10.58
N PHE A 167 -13.06 1.47 -10.07
CA PHE A 167 -13.73 0.18 -9.86
C PHE A 167 -14.91 0.31 -8.89
N THR A 168 -14.70 0.95 -7.72
CA THR A 168 -15.75 1.11 -6.72
C THR A 168 -16.87 2.03 -7.18
N SER A 169 -16.54 3.11 -7.90
CA SER A 169 -17.53 4.01 -8.48
C SER A 169 -18.38 3.36 -9.56
N ILE A 170 -17.81 2.46 -10.38
CA ILE A 170 -18.58 1.74 -11.40
C ILE A 170 -19.56 0.76 -10.76
N LEU A 171 -19.15 0.07 -9.69
CA LEU A 171 -19.99 -0.97 -9.06
C LEU A 171 -21.21 -0.42 -8.34
N GLU A 172 -21.10 0.74 -7.69
CA GLU A 172 -22.16 1.31 -6.83
C GLU A 172 -22.60 2.72 -7.26
N GLU A 173 -22.25 3.14 -8.47
CA GLU A 173 -22.56 4.46 -9.04
C GLU A 173 -22.12 5.65 -8.13
N LEU A 174 -21.02 5.46 -7.39
CA LEU A 174 -20.49 6.44 -6.45
C LEU A 174 -19.68 7.53 -7.17
N PRO A 175 -19.65 8.77 -6.65
CA PRO A 175 -18.83 9.82 -7.22
C PRO A 175 -17.34 9.46 -7.13
N LEU A 176 -16.58 9.84 -8.17
CA LEU A 176 -15.14 9.66 -8.24
C LEU A 176 -14.44 10.56 -7.21
N ALA A 177 -13.54 10.00 -6.40
CA ALA A 177 -12.74 10.79 -5.46
C ALA A 177 -11.50 11.40 -6.12
N LEU A 178 -10.97 10.78 -7.19
CA LEU A 178 -9.82 11.28 -7.94
C LEU A 178 -10.25 11.93 -9.25
N ASN A 179 -9.99 13.24 -9.38
CA ASN A 179 -10.20 14.00 -10.60
C ASN A 179 -9.13 13.66 -11.64
N GLU A 180 -9.54 13.21 -12.81
CA GLU A 180 -8.65 12.86 -13.92
C GLU A 180 -7.93 14.07 -14.51
N GLN A 181 -8.57 15.24 -14.52
CA GLN A 181 -8.04 16.45 -15.15
C GLN A 181 -6.83 17.03 -14.40
N THR A 182 -6.62 16.62 -13.15
CA THR A 182 -5.52 17.11 -12.31
C THR A 182 -4.32 16.16 -12.27
N ILE A 183 -4.33 15.09 -13.08
CA ILE A 183 -3.28 14.08 -13.08
C ILE A 183 -2.11 14.55 -13.95
N CYS A 184 -0.99 14.84 -13.30
CA CYS A 184 0.31 15.11 -13.93
C CYS A 184 1.32 13.97 -13.68
N THR A 185 0.84 12.79 -13.28
CA THR A 185 1.67 11.62 -12.97
C THR A 185 1.68 10.68 -14.16
N ARG A 186 2.87 10.33 -14.64
CA ARG A 186 3.06 9.43 -15.79
C ARG A 186 2.61 8.02 -15.42
N LEU A 187 2.25 7.24 -16.44
CA LEU A 187 1.99 5.81 -16.26
C LEU A 187 3.24 5.08 -15.72
N PRO A 188 3.09 4.00 -14.94
CA PRO A 188 4.22 3.26 -14.39
C PRO A 188 5.09 2.62 -15.48
N SER A 189 6.37 2.47 -15.18
CA SER A 189 7.31 1.73 -16.02
C SER A 189 7.15 0.21 -15.83
N PRO A 190 7.32 -0.60 -16.89
CA PRO A 190 7.44 -2.05 -16.75
C PRO A 190 8.57 -2.43 -15.78
N GLU A 191 8.39 -3.52 -15.03
CA GLU A 191 9.36 -4.04 -14.04
C GLU A 191 10.76 -4.31 -14.62
N LYS A 192 10.89 -4.56 -15.93
CA LYS A 192 12.19 -4.78 -16.58
C LYS A 192 13.15 -3.58 -16.48
N TYR A 193 12.64 -2.42 -16.10
CA TYR A 193 13.39 -1.16 -16.04
C TYR A 193 13.45 -0.57 -14.62
N VAL A 194 13.07 -1.35 -13.60
CA VAL A 194 13.04 -0.98 -12.17
C VAL A 194 13.84 -2.00 -11.36
#